data_AF-A0A5S5CN21-F1
#
_entry.id   AF-A0A5S5CN21-F1
#
_cell.length_a   1.000
_cell.length_b   1.000
_cell.length_c   1.000
_cell.angle_alpha   90.00
_cell.angle_beta   90.00
_cell.angle_gamma   90.00
#
_symmetry.space_group_name_H-M   'P 1'
#
loop_
_entity.id
_entity.type
_entity.pdbx_description
1 polymer ?
#
loop_
_entity_poly.entity_id
_entity_poly.type
_entity_poly.pdbx_seq_one_letter_code
_entity_poly.pdbx_strand_id
1 'polypeptide(L)'
;MALTEVDAAPRFSDSRLLNWWADRGVKTKVLSAVGVAAAAAAATGIVGTVALNSASQTAEDLYRDNVTSVISVGKMIDDVQTLRVLSRNAALAAGPTDAQAALDKIPTVLAQYEADQAAYSEFGMTPEKQVVVDEAAAAVDEWASFLDGTLAPLALSGDTAGWVTANNENLLLTEVSQSLTELRDAESDAAMTASEAAVATASDAGTTMMVLLGAGILAAVGAALFVAAGLGRGVRCLQDVAEALAAGDLTKASAWGTKCEMGQMSTALDKAVANLRSVITAVGSSADAVAASSEELSASSAQISAGAEETAAQSGVVSGAAEEVSRSVQTVAAGAEEMGASIREIASNAAEASQVAARAVTAAETTSA
;
A
#
# COMPACT_ATOMS: atom_id res chain seq x y z
N MET A 1 30.79 35.17 -17.36
CA MET A 1 31.39 33.90 -16.90
C MET A 1 30.23 32.95 -16.62
N ALA A 2 30.25 31.79 -17.27
CA ALA A 2 29.08 30.97 -17.56
C ALA A 2 28.33 30.48 -16.30
N LEU A 3 26.99 30.55 -16.38
CA LEU A 3 26.08 29.85 -15.48
C LEU A 3 26.28 28.35 -15.70
N THR A 4 26.94 27.70 -14.75
CA THR A 4 27.08 26.24 -14.72
C THR A 4 25.71 25.60 -14.58
N GLU A 5 25.36 24.76 -15.55
CA GLU A 5 24.25 23.82 -15.51
C GLU A 5 24.20 23.13 -14.14
N VAL A 6 23.04 23.19 -13.50
CA VAL A 6 22.72 22.37 -12.33
C VAL A 6 22.66 20.94 -12.84
N ASP A 7 23.71 20.17 -12.53
CA ASP A 7 23.82 18.75 -12.84
C ASP A 7 22.54 18.02 -12.45
N ALA A 8 21.91 17.37 -13.43
CA ALA A 8 20.68 16.64 -13.24
C ALA A 8 20.92 15.49 -12.25
N ALA A 9 20.19 15.50 -11.14
CA ALA A 9 20.25 14.47 -10.12
C ALA A 9 20.16 13.05 -10.74
N PRO A 10 20.91 12.07 -10.21
CA PRO A 10 21.04 10.75 -10.82
C PRO A 10 19.68 10.07 -10.94
N ARG A 11 19.25 9.81 -12.19
CA ARG A 11 18.01 9.10 -12.50
C ARG A 11 18.18 7.62 -12.16
N PHE A 12 17.13 7.02 -11.60
CA PHE A 12 17.07 5.58 -11.35
C PHE A 12 17.01 4.82 -12.69
N SER A 13 18.17 4.54 -13.30
CA SER A 13 18.35 3.79 -14.57
C SER A 13 17.75 4.44 -15.83
N ASP A 14 18.22 4.02 -17.01
CA ASP A 14 17.70 4.45 -18.34
C ASP A 14 16.25 4.02 -18.62
N SER A 15 15.62 3.28 -17.71
CA SER A 15 14.25 2.80 -17.86
C SER A 15 13.23 3.93 -17.63
N ARG A 16 12.54 4.32 -18.72
CA ARG A 16 11.46 5.32 -18.68
C ARG A 16 10.32 4.93 -17.72
N LEU A 17 10.07 3.63 -17.54
CA LEU A 17 9.00 3.12 -16.68
C LEU A 17 9.33 3.25 -15.19
N LEU A 18 10.56 2.97 -14.78
CA LEU A 18 10.98 3.11 -13.38
C LEU A 18 10.99 4.59 -12.96
N ASN A 19 11.45 5.47 -13.84
CA ASN A 19 11.42 6.91 -13.59
C ASN A 19 9.98 7.46 -13.50
N TRP A 20 9.10 7.02 -14.41
CA TRP A 20 7.68 7.37 -14.36
C TRP A 20 7.01 6.88 -13.06
N TRP A 21 7.35 5.68 -12.61
CA TRP A 21 6.85 5.13 -11.35
C TRP A 21 7.38 5.88 -10.14
N ALA A 22 8.68 6.22 -10.15
CA ALA A 22 9.32 6.95 -9.07
C ALA A 22 8.65 8.32 -8.82
N ASP A 23 8.20 8.99 -9.89
CA ASP A 23 7.48 10.26 -9.83
C ASP A 23 6.05 10.15 -9.29
N ARG A 24 5.49 8.95 -9.16
CA ARG A 24 4.13 8.78 -8.62
C ARG A 24 4.08 8.99 -7.12
N GLY A 25 2.96 9.56 -6.69
CA GLY A 25 2.73 9.85 -5.28
C GLY A 25 2.57 8.60 -4.43
N VAL A 26 2.80 8.73 -3.13
CA VAL A 26 2.72 7.63 -2.15
C VAL A 26 1.37 6.93 -2.22
N LYS A 27 0.28 7.70 -2.27
CA LYS A 27 -1.09 7.18 -2.37
C LYS A 27 -1.26 6.26 -3.58
N THR A 28 -0.77 6.68 -4.74
CA THR A 28 -0.87 5.88 -5.98
C THR A 28 -0.08 4.59 -5.88
N LYS A 29 1.15 4.65 -5.33
CA LYS A 29 2.00 3.47 -5.12
C LYS A 29 1.35 2.46 -4.16
N VAL A 30 0.83 2.92 -3.03
CA VAL A 30 0.14 2.04 -2.07
C VAL A 30 -1.13 1.45 -2.66
N LEU A 31 -2.00 2.27 -3.27
CA LEU A 31 -3.25 1.79 -3.87
C LEU A 31 -3.02 0.79 -5.00
N SER A 32 -1.95 0.93 -5.77
CA SER A 32 -1.62 -0.04 -6.82
C SER A 32 -1.23 -1.42 -6.26
N ALA A 33 -0.46 -1.48 -5.18
CA ALA A 33 -0.10 -2.75 -4.53
C ALA A 33 -1.34 -3.42 -3.92
N VAL A 34 -2.20 -2.64 -3.25
CA VAL A 34 -3.50 -3.13 -2.77
C VAL A 34 -4.39 -3.56 -3.94
N GLY A 35 -4.37 -2.83 -5.05
CA GLY A 35 -5.11 -3.15 -6.27
C GLY A 35 -4.71 -4.49 -6.88
N VAL A 36 -3.41 -4.83 -6.89
CA VAL A 36 -2.94 -6.16 -7.33
C VAL A 36 -3.49 -7.26 -6.44
N ALA A 37 -3.45 -7.09 -5.11
CA ALA A 37 -4.02 -8.05 -4.18
C ALA A 37 -5.54 -8.20 -4.35
N ALA A 38 -6.26 -7.09 -4.51
CA ALA A 38 -7.70 -7.09 -4.75
C ALA A 38 -8.08 -7.75 -6.09
N ALA A 39 -7.31 -7.49 -7.15
CA ALA A 39 -7.51 -8.13 -8.45
C ALA A 39 -7.27 -9.63 -8.40
N ALA A 40 -6.21 -10.08 -7.70
CA ALA A 40 -5.94 -11.49 -7.48
C ALA A 40 -7.06 -12.18 -6.69
N ALA A 41 -7.55 -11.55 -5.63
CA ALA A 41 -8.67 -12.06 -4.83
C ALA A 41 -9.96 -12.13 -5.65
N ALA A 42 -10.28 -11.09 -6.43
CA ALA A 42 -11.44 -11.06 -7.30
C ALA A 42 -11.38 -12.13 -8.39
N ALA A 43 -10.23 -12.30 -9.06
CA ALA A 43 -10.03 -13.35 -10.05
C ALA A 43 -10.22 -14.74 -9.45
N THR A 44 -9.64 -14.99 -8.28
CA THR A 44 -9.79 -16.28 -7.56
C THR A 44 -11.24 -16.52 -7.16
N GLY A 45 -11.94 -15.49 -6.66
CA GLY A 45 -13.35 -15.57 -6.29
C GLY A 45 -14.28 -15.85 -7.47
N ILE A 46 -14.06 -15.19 -8.61
CA ILE A 46 -14.82 -15.43 -9.85
C ILE A 46 -14.61 -16.88 -10.32
N VAL A 47 -13.37 -17.34 -10.45
CA VAL A 47 -13.06 -18.70 -10.89
C VAL A 47 -13.63 -19.73 -9.93
N GLY A 48 -13.50 -19.52 -8.62
CA GLY A 48 -14.08 -20.40 -7.61
C GLY A 48 -15.60 -20.49 -7.70
N THR A 49 -16.29 -19.38 -7.98
CA THR A 49 -17.75 -19.35 -8.13
C THR A 49 -18.19 -20.07 -9.41
N VAL A 50 -17.48 -19.86 -10.52
CA VAL A 50 -17.75 -20.58 -11.78
C VAL A 50 -17.54 -22.08 -11.61
N ALA A 51 -16.45 -22.50 -10.95
CA ALA A 51 -16.17 -23.90 -10.66
C ALA A 51 -17.25 -24.54 -9.78
N LEU A 52 -17.70 -23.85 -8.73
CA LEU A 52 -18.76 -24.35 -7.84
C LEU A 52 -20.11 -24.48 -8.57
N ASN A 53 -20.47 -23.49 -9.39
CA ASN A 53 -21.69 -23.55 -10.18
C ASN A 53 -21.65 -24.69 -11.20
N SER A 54 -20.51 -24.88 -11.87
CA SER A 54 -20.30 -25.99 -12.80
C SER A 54 -20.42 -27.33 -12.08
N ALA A 55 -19.77 -27.50 -10.93
CA ALA A 55 -19.87 -28.72 -10.14
C ALA A 55 -21.30 -29.00 -9.66
N SER A 56 -22.04 -27.95 -9.27
CA SER A 56 -23.44 -28.07 -8.87
C SER A 56 -24.33 -28.50 -10.05
N GLN A 57 -24.13 -27.94 -11.24
CA GLN A 57 -24.87 -28.32 -12.45
C GLN A 57 -24.57 -29.77 -12.83
N THR A 58 -23.30 -30.15 -12.89
CA THR A 58 -22.91 -31.53 -13.20
C THR A 58 -23.47 -32.53 -12.18
N ALA A 59 -23.54 -32.17 -10.90
CA ALA A 59 -24.17 -33.02 -9.88
C ALA A 59 -25.70 -33.17 -10.09
N GLU A 60 -26.37 -32.11 -10.54
CA GLU A 60 -27.79 -32.16 -10.88
C GLU A 60 -28.05 -32.98 -12.15
N ASP A 61 -27.23 -32.81 -13.18
CA ASP A 61 -27.30 -33.59 -14.42
C ASP A 61 -27.05 -35.09 -14.13
N LEU A 62 -26.03 -35.42 -13.33
CA LEU A 62 -25.76 -36.80 -12.92
C LEU A 62 -26.94 -37.44 -12.18
N TYR A 63 -27.64 -36.66 -11.34
CA TYR A 63 -28.82 -37.15 -10.64
C TYR A 63 -30.04 -37.34 -11.57
N ARG A 64 -30.36 -36.33 -12.37
CA ARG A 64 -31.55 -36.31 -13.23
C ARG A 64 -31.42 -37.22 -14.45
N ASP A 65 -30.30 -37.13 -15.17
CA ASP A 65 -30.14 -37.79 -16.46
C ASP A 65 -29.54 -39.20 -16.34
N ASN A 66 -28.83 -39.51 -15.24
CA ASN A 66 -28.19 -40.82 -15.06
C ASN A 66 -28.83 -41.63 -13.93
N VAL A 67 -28.78 -41.15 -12.68
CA VAL A 67 -29.26 -41.95 -11.52
C VAL A 67 -30.75 -42.24 -11.63
N THR A 68 -31.56 -41.25 -12.00
CA THR A 68 -33.01 -41.44 -12.16
C THR A 68 -33.30 -42.43 -13.30
N SER A 69 -32.57 -42.34 -14.41
CA SER A 69 -32.67 -43.26 -15.55
C SER A 69 -32.41 -44.71 -15.14
N VAL A 70 -31.32 -44.98 -14.42
CA VAL A 70 -31.01 -46.33 -13.89
C VAL A 70 -32.11 -46.85 -12.97
N ILE A 71 -32.65 -45.98 -12.10
CA ILE A 71 -33.72 -46.35 -11.17
C ILE A 71 -35.01 -46.70 -11.94
N SER A 72 -35.42 -45.88 -12.90
CA SER A 72 -36.65 -46.09 -13.67
C SER A 72 -36.59 -47.38 -14.49
N VAL A 73 -35.48 -47.65 -15.19
CA VAL A 73 -35.30 -48.94 -15.90
C VAL A 73 -35.29 -50.11 -14.91
N GLY A 74 -34.66 -49.94 -13.75
CA GLY A 74 -34.67 -50.93 -12.67
C GLY A 74 -36.10 -51.30 -12.22
N LYS A 75 -36.98 -50.31 -12.04
CA LYS A 75 -38.38 -50.56 -11.72
C LYS A 75 -39.15 -51.23 -12.85
N MET A 76 -38.91 -50.84 -14.10
CA MET A 76 -39.50 -51.52 -15.26
C MET A 76 -39.13 -53.01 -15.30
N ILE A 77 -37.87 -53.35 -14.97
CA ILE A 77 -37.44 -54.75 -14.81
C ILE A 77 -38.22 -55.42 -13.68
N ASP A 78 -38.34 -54.78 -12.52
CA ASP A 78 -39.09 -55.31 -11.37
C ASP A 78 -40.57 -55.53 -11.68
N ASP A 79 -41.20 -54.64 -12.44
CA ASP A 79 -42.59 -54.75 -12.89
C ASP A 79 -42.76 -55.94 -13.83
N VAL A 80 -41.88 -56.09 -14.83
CA VAL A 80 -41.88 -57.25 -15.73
C VAL A 80 -41.72 -58.56 -14.95
N GLN A 81 -40.85 -58.59 -13.95
CA GLN A 81 -40.71 -59.77 -13.08
C GLN A 81 -41.97 -60.00 -12.23
N THR A 82 -42.61 -58.95 -11.74
CA THR A 82 -43.85 -59.02 -10.97
C THR A 82 -45.01 -59.55 -11.82
N LEU A 83 -45.13 -59.11 -13.08
CA LEU A 83 -46.11 -59.63 -14.05
C LEU A 83 -45.93 -61.15 -14.26
N ARG A 84 -44.69 -61.60 -14.45
CA ARG A 84 -44.36 -63.04 -14.57
C ARG A 84 -44.72 -63.82 -13.30
N VAL A 85 -44.45 -63.26 -12.12
CA VAL A 85 -44.78 -63.86 -10.83
C VAL A 85 -46.29 -63.95 -10.63
N LEU A 86 -47.05 -62.89 -10.91
CA LEU A 86 -48.52 -62.90 -10.79
C LEU A 86 -49.17 -63.90 -11.74
N SER A 87 -48.72 -63.95 -13.00
CA SER A 87 -49.20 -64.92 -13.98
C SER A 87 -48.91 -66.36 -13.54
N ARG A 88 -47.71 -66.63 -13.00
CA ARG A 88 -47.36 -67.94 -12.44
C ARG A 88 -48.15 -68.27 -11.17
N ASN A 89 -48.38 -67.29 -10.29
CA ASN A 89 -49.20 -67.47 -9.09
C ASN A 89 -50.65 -67.80 -9.45
N ALA A 90 -51.20 -67.21 -10.51
CA ALA A 90 -52.52 -67.55 -11.00
C ALA A 90 -52.58 -69.01 -11.47
N ALA A 91 -51.56 -69.47 -12.21
CA ALA A 91 -51.48 -70.86 -12.66
C ALA A 91 -51.32 -71.87 -11.50
N LEU A 92 -50.58 -71.51 -10.45
CA LEU A 92 -50.31 -72.38 -9.29
C LEU A 92 -51.35 -72.24 -8.16
N ALA A 93 -52.40 -71.46 -8.36
CA ALA A 93 -53.41 -71.19 -7.35
C ALA A 93 -54.18 -72.47 -6.95
N ALA A 94 -54.69 -72.51 -5.71
CA ALA A 94 -55.43 -73.67 -5.19
C ALA A 94 -56.81 -73.85 -5.86
N GLY A 95 -57.32 -72.81 -6.51
CA GLY A 95 -58.57 -72.84 -7.26
C GLY A 95 -58.86 -71.52 -7.99
N PRO A 96 -59.97 -71.44 -8.74
CA PRO A 96 -60.26 -70.33 -9.64
C PRO A 96 -60.37 -68.96 -8.95
N THR A 97 -60.86 -68.94 -7.70
CA THR A 97 -60.97 -67.70 -6.91
C THR A 97 -59.61 -67.11 -6.59
N ASP A 98 -58.66 -67.94 -6.15
CA ASP A 98 -57.29 -67.50 -5.84
C ASP A 98 -56.52 -67.14 -7.12
N ALA A 99 -56.78 -67.87 -8.23
CA ALA A 99 -56.23 -67.55 -9.54
C ALA A 99 -56.69 -66.17 -10.02
N GLN A 100 -58.00 -65.89 -9.94
CA GLN A 100 -58.57 -64.60 -10.31
C GLN A 100 -57.99 -63.47 -9.46
N ALA A 101 -57.84 -63.69 -8.14
CA ALA A 101 -57.25 -62.68 -7.25
C ALA A 101 -55.79 -62.32 -7.59
N ALA A 102 -55.03 -63.24 -8.19
CA ALA A 102 -53.69 -62.95 -8.73
C ALA A 102 -53.76 -62.17 -10.05
N LEU A 103 -54.66 -62.56 -10.96
CA LEU A 103 -54.90 -61.88 -12.24
C LEU A 103 -55.40 -60.44 -12.04
N ASP A 104 -56.26 -60.19 -11.05
CA ASP A 104 -56.83 -58.86 -10.75
C ASP A 104 -55.76 -57.81 -10.38
N LYS A 105 -54.56 -58.25 -9.98
CA LYS A 105 -53.43 -57.35 -9.66
C LYS A 105 -52.63 -56.93 -10.90
N ILE A 106 -52.72 -57.69 -11.98
CA ILE A 106 -51.93 -57.46 -13.20
C ILE A 106 -52.17 -56.08 -13.82
N PRO A 107 -53.42 -55.60 -13.96
CA PRO A 107 -53.67 -54.25 -14.49
C PRO A 107 -53.01 -53.12 -13.69
N THR A 108 -52.84 -53.32 -12.37
CA THR A 108 -52.14 -52.32 -11.53
C THR A 108 -50.65 -52.28 -11.86
N VAL A 109 -50.02 -53.44 -12.07
CA VAL A 109 -48.59 -53.52 -12.41
C VAL A 109 -48.34 -53.03 -13.83
N LEU A 110 -49.24 -53.28 -14.78
CA LEU A 110 -49.15 -52.70 -16.13
C LEU A 110 -49.19 -51.16 -16.09
N ALA A 111 -50.08 -50.59 -15.29
CA ALA A 111 -50.14 -49.13 -15.10
C ALA A 111 -48.88 -48.56 -14.40
N GLN A 112 -48.24 -49.34 -13.52
CA GLN A 112 -46.95 -48.98 -12.91
C GLN A 112 -45.82 -48.99 -13.94
N TYR A 113 -45.76 -50.02 -14.78
CA TYR A 113 -44.80 -50.13 -15.86
C TYR A 113 -44.90 -48.95 -16.83
N GLU A 114 -46.11 -48.58 -17.26
CA GLU A 114 -46.35 -47.40 -18.12
C GLU A 114 -45.87 -46.10 -17.44
N ALA A 115 -46.11 -45.95 -16.14
CA ALA A 115 -45.69 -44.77 -15.39
C ALA A 115 -44.16 -44.69 -15.23
N ASP A 116 -43.49 -45.81 -14.94
CA ASP A 116 -42.04 -45.86 -14.82
C ASP A 116 -41.35 -45.71 -16.19
N GLN A 117 -41.96 -46.20 -17.27
CA GLN A 117 -41.55 -45.94 -18.65
C GLN A 117 -41.64 -44.45 -19.00
N ALA A 118 -42.76 -43.80 -18.66
CA ALA A 118 -42.93 -42.36 -18.88
C ALA A 118 -41.91 -41.55 -18.08
N ALA A 119 -41.62 -41.94 -16.83
CA ALA A 119 -40.61 -41.31 -15.99
C ALA A 119 -39.19 -41.47 -16.56
N TYR A 120 -38.85 -42.64 -17.10
CA TYR A 120 -37.60 -42.85 -17.83
C TYR A 120 -37.49 -41.96 -19.08
N SER A 121 -38.61 -41.72 -19.77
CA SER A 121 -38.65 -40.94 -21.01
C SER A 121 -38.55 -39.43 -20.81
N GLU A 122 -38.58 -38.94 -19.57
CA GLU A 122 -38.53 -37.51 -19.25
C GLU A 122 -37.10 -36.93 -19.37
N PHE A 123 -36.06 -37.74 -19.11
CA PHE A 123 -34.68 -37.29 -19.00
C PHE A 123 -33.71 -38.23 -19.73
N GLY A 124 -32.60 -37.70 -20.26
CA GLY A 124 -31.50 -38.54 -20.81
C GLY A 124 -31.85 -39.45 -22.00
N MET A 125 -33.01 -39.25 -22.65
CA MET A 125 -33.48 -40.09 -23.75
C MET A 125 -32.74 -39.79 -25.06
N THR A 126 -32.23 -40.84 -25.69
CA THR A 126 -31.62 -40.78 -27.03
C THR A 126 -32.49 -41.56 -28.02
N PRO A 127 -32.39 -41.30 -29.33
CA PRO A 127 -33.15 -42.07 -30.32
C PRO A 127 -32.94 -43.59 -30.18
N GLU A 128 -31.73 -44.02 -29.85
CA GLU A 128 -31.38 -45.44 -29.66
C GLU A 128 -32.06 -46.03 -28.42
N LYS A 129 -32.06 -45.29 -27.29
CA LYS A 129 -32.75 -45.71 -26.05
C LYS A 129 -34.28 -45.75 -26.23
N GLN A 130 -34.83 -44.80 -26.99
CA GLN A 130 -36.27 -44.73 -27.25
C GLN A 130 -36.75 -45.99 -27.99
N VAL A 131 -36.00 -46.46 -28.98
CA VAL A 131 -36.33 -47.69 -29.71
C VAL A 131 -36.44 -48.88 -28.76
N VAL A 132 -35.46 -49.07 -27.87
CA VAL A 132 -35.47 -50.18 -26.89
C VAL A 132 -36.70 -50.11 -25.98
N VAL A 133 -37.04 -48.90 -25.52
CA VAL A 133 -38.18 -48.68 -24.62
C VAL A 133 -39.51 -48.89 -25.32
N ASP A 134 -39.65 -48.45 -26.57
CA ASP A 134 -40.86 -48.64 -27.37
C ASP A 134 -41.07 -50.11 -27.72
N GLU A 135 -40.00 -50.82 -28.10
CA GLU A 135 -40.03 -52.27 -28.35
C GLU A 135 -40.40 -53.04 -27.07
N ALA A 136 -39.85 -52.65 -25.92
CA ALA A 136 -40.18 -53.24 -24.64
C ALA A 136 -41.66 -53.06 -24.28
N ALA A 137 -42.21 -51.86 -24.45
CA ALA A 137 -43.63 -51.61 -24.21
C ALA A 137 -44.55 -52.39 -25.15
N ALA A 138 -44.23 -52.42 -26.46
CA ALA A 138 -45.01 -53.21 -27.42
C ALA A 138 -45.04 -54.71 -27.06
N ALA A 139 -43.91 -55.26 -26.61
CA ALA A 139 -43.84 -56.65 -26.16
C ALA A 139 -44.59 -56.91 -24.84
N VAL A 140 -44.65 -55.94 -23.92
CA VAL A 140 -45.48 -56.02 -22.71
C VAL A 140 -46.96 -56.01 -23.06
N ASP A 141 -47.40 -55.16 -24.00
CA ASP A 141 -48.79 -55.11 -24.48
C ASP A 141 -49.20 -56.40 -25.21
N GLU A 142 -48.30 -56.94 -26.05
CA GLU A 142 -48.50 -58.22 -26.72
C GLU A 142 -48.60 -59.36 -25.70
N TRP A 143 -47.75 -59.35 -24.66
CA TRP A 143 -47.83 -60.33 -23.58
C TRP A 143 -49.13 -60.20 -22.78
N ALA A 144 -49.60 -58.99 -22.49
CA ALA A 144 -50.87 -58.77 -21.79
C ALA A 144 -52.05 -59.32 -22.60
N SER A 145 -52.04 -59.11 -23.93
CA SER A 145 -53.03 -59.69 -24.84
C SER A 145 -52.97 -61.23 -24.85
N PHE A 146 -51.76 -61.80 -24.84
CA PHE A 146 -51.53 -63.24 -24.77
C PHE A 146 -51.99 -63.83 -23.42
N LEU A 147 -51.76 -63.11 -22.33
CA LEU A 147 -52.24 -63.47 -21.00
C LEU A 147 -53.76 -63.60 -21.00
N ASP A 148 -54.49 -62.57 -21.45
CA ASP A 148 -55.95 -62.55 -21.44
C ASP A 148 -56.55 -63.62 -22.37
N GLY A 149 -55.95 -63.82 -23.55
CA GLY A 149 -56.45 -64.76 -24.54
C GLY A 149 -56.12 -66.23 -24.25
N THR A 150 -55.02 -66.50 -23.55
CA THR A 150 -54.45 -67.86 -23.43
C THR A 150 -54.14 -68.25 -21.98
N LEU A 151 -53.25 -67.51 -21.30
CA LEU A 151 -52.74 -67.94 -20.00
C LEU A 151 -53.79 -67.83 -18.88
N ALA A 152 -54.61 -66.78 -18.86
CA ALA A 152 -55.66 -66.59 -17.86
C ALA A 152 -56.76 -67.67 -17.93
N PRO A 153 -57.31 -68.04 -19.11
CA PRO A 153 -58.23 -69.18 -19.23
C PRO A 153 -57.64 -70.51 -18.74
N LEU A 154 -56.36 -70.79 -19.04
CA LEU A 154 -55.67 -71.99 -18.58
C LEU A 154 -55.49 -72.00 -17.05
N ALA A 155 -55.11 -70.85 -16.46
CA ALA A 155 -55.00 -70.70 -15.01
C ALA A 155 -56.34 -70.88 -14.30
N LEU A 156 -57.42 -70.25 -14.79
CA LEU A 156 -58.76 -70.33 -14.19
C LEU A 156 -59.39 -71.72 -14.29
N SER A 157 -59.00 -72.53 -15.29
CA SER A 157 -59.44 -73.92 -15.44
C SER A 157 -58.58 -74.93 -14.67
N GLY A 158 -57.46 -74.49 -14.08
CA GLY A 158 -56.51 -75.33 -13.36
C GLY A 158 -55.62 -76.19 -14.27
N ASP A 159 -55.58 -75.90 -15.59
CA ASP A 159 -54.70 -76.61 -16.54
C ASP A 159 -53.27 -76.08 -16.47
N THR A 160 -52.56 -76.49 -15.42
CA THR A 160 -51.16 -76.11 -15.19
C THR A 160 -50.21 -76.61 -16.28
N ALA A 161 -50.47 -77.78 -16.85
CA ALA A 161 -49.61 -78.36 -17.89
C ALA A 161 -49.73 -77.60 -19.21
N GLY A 162 -50.96 -77.26 -19.61
CA GLY A 162 -51.23 -76.38 -20.74
C GLY A 162 -50.62 -74.99 -20.53
N TRP A 163 -50.79 -74.42 -19.33
CA TRP A 163 -50.20 -73.12 -18.99
C TRP A 163 -48.68 -73.11 -19.12
N VAL A 164 -47.97 -74.12 -18.59
CA VAL A 164 -46.50 -74.22 -18.67
C VAL A 164 -46.04 -74.32 -20.11
N THR A 165 -46.74 -75.09 -20.94
CA THR A 165 -46.40 -75.24 -22.36
C THR A 165 -46.53 -73.91 -23.09
N ALA A 166 -47.70 -73.25 -22.97
CA ALA A 166 -47.96 -71.96 -23.61
C ALA A 166 -47.01 -70.86 -23.13
N ASN A 167 -46.71 -70.81 -21.81
CA ASN A 167 -45.77 -69.85 -21.25
C ASN A 167 -44.33 -70.07 -21.73
N ASN A 168 -43.88 -71.33 -21.88
CA ASN A 168 -42.51 -71.61 -22.31
C ASN A 168 -42.28 -71.34 -23.81
N GLU A 169 -43.34 -71.39 -24.62
CA GLU A 169 -43.28 -71.03 -26.05
C GLU A 169 -43.29 -69.51 -26.26
N ASN A 170 -43.80 -68.73 -25.30
CA ASN A 170 -43.81 -67.26 -25.36
C ASN A 170 -42.62 -66.66 -24.60
N LEU A 171 -41.67 -66.07 -25.34
CA LEU A 171 -40.45 -65.50 -24.77
C LEU A 171 -40.51 -63.98 -24.54
N LEU A 172 -41.63 -63.31 -24.84
CA LEU A 172 -41.76 -61.85 -24.86
C LEU A 172 -41.19 -61.19 -23.60
N LEU A 173 -41.71 -61.52 -22.41
CA LEU A 173 -41.21 -60.91 -21.16
C LEU A 173 -39.79 -61.33 -20.77
N THR A 174 -39.28 -62.44 -21.32
CA THR A 174 -37.88 -62.82 -21.12
C THR A 174 -36.96 -61.93 -21.96
N GLU A 175 -37.32 -61.69 -23.21
CA GLU A 175 -36.60 -60.79 -24.11
C GLU A 175 -36.66 -59.34 -23.61
N VAL A 176 -37.83 -58.87 -23.18
CA VAL A 176 -37.99 -57.54 -22.55
C VAL A 176 -37.08 -57.40 -21.33
N SER A 177 -37.09 -58.38 -20.42
CA SER A 177 -36.24 -58.33 -19.23
C SER A 177 -34.75 -58.31 -19.57
N GLN A 178 -34.33 -58.99 -20.64
CA GLN A 178 -32.95 -58.95 -21.11
C GLN A 178 -32.61 -57.58 -21.68
N SER A 179 -33.41 -57.06 -22.61
CA SER A 179 -33.17 -55.75 -23.24
C SER A 179 -33.15 -54.62 -22.21
N LEU A 180 -34.07 -54.63 -21.23
CA LEU A 180 -34.07 -53.65 -20.15
C LEU A 180 -32.86 -53.80 -19.21
N THR A 181 -32.37 -55.03 -18.99
CA THR A 181 -31.14 -55.25 -18.21
C THR A 181 -29.92 -54.68 -18.93
N GLU A 182 -29.80 -54.95 -20.24
CA GLU A 182 -28.73 -54.40 -21.07
C GLU A 182 -28.80 -52.85 -21.10
N LEU A 183 -30.01 -52.29 -21.18
CA LEU A 183 -30.22 -50.85 -21.10
C LEU A 183 -29.80 -50.28 -19.73
N ARG A 184 -30.23 -50.90 -18.62
CA ARG A 184 -29.86 -50.47 -17.27
C ARG A 184 -28.34 -50.50 -17.07
N ASP A 185 -27.67 -51.55 -17.56
CA ASP A 185 -26.23 -51.69 -17.43
C ASP A 185 -25.51 -50.59 -18.26
N ALA A 186 -26.01 -50.27 -19.46
CA ALA A 186 -25.52 -49.14 -20.26
C ALA A 186 -25.75 -47.78 -19.58
N GLU A 187 -26.91 -47.56 -18.95
CA GLU A 187 -27.17 -46.36 -18.13
C GLU A 187 -26.21 -46.27 -16.94
N SER A 188 -25.95 -47.38 -16.27
CA SER A 188 -25.02 -47.45 -15.14
C SER A 188 -23.59 -47.11 -15.57
N ASP A 189 -23.12 -47.65 -16.70
CA ASP A 189 -21.79 -47.36 -17.24
C ASP A 189 -21.67 -45.89 -17.66
N ALA A 190 -22.72 -45.32 -18.26
CA ALA A 190 -22.79 -43.90 -18.59
C ALA A 190 -22.76 -43.02 -17.33
N ALA A 191 -23.49 -43.41 -16.27
CA ALA A 191 -23.48 -42.74 -14.98
C ALA A 191 -22.09 -42.75 -14.33
N MET A 192 -21.41 -43.89 -14.36
CA MET A 192 -20.04 -44.02 -13.85
C MET A 192 -19.06 -43.14 -14.63
N THR A 193 -19.12 -43.17 -15.96
CA THR A 193 -18.26 -42.33 -16.82
C THR A 193 -18.51 -40.83 -16.57
N ALA A 194 -19.78 -40.42 -16.43
CA ALA A 194 -20.15 -39.05 -16.11
C ALA A 194 -19.65 -38.64 -14.71
N SER A 195 -19.75 -39.53 -13.73
CA SER A 195 -19.23 -39.31 -12.37
C SER A 195 -17.71 -39.14 -12.35
N GLU A 196 -16.96 -40.00 -13.05
CA GLU A 196 -15.51 -39.89 -13.17
C GLU A 196 -15.08 -38.58 -13.83
N ALA A 197 -15.76 -38.17 -14.91
CA ALA A 197 -15.54 -36.90 -15.58
C ALA A 197 -15.85 -35.69 -14.66
N ALA A 198 -16.90 -35.79 -13.85
CA ALA A 198 -17.27 -34.76 -12.87
C ALA A 198 -16.18 -34.61 -11.79
N VAL A 199 -15.67 -35.73 -11.26
CA VAL A 199 -14.58 -35.72 -10.27
C VAL A 199 -13.30 -35.15 -10.86
N ALA A 200 -12.93 -35.53 -12.09
CA ALA A 200 -11.76 -34.99 -12.78
C ALA A 200 -11.89 -33.47 -12.97
N THR A 201 -13.05 -33.00 -13.44
CA THR A 201 -13.33 -31.57 -13.64
C THR A 201 -13.25 -30.78 -12.32
N ALA A 202 -13.80 -31.32 -11.23
CA ALA A 202 -13.70 -30.70 -9.91
C ALA A 202 -12.25 -30.62 -9.40
N SER A 203 -11.46 -31.68 -9.62
CA SER A 203 -10.03 -31.72 -9.26
C SER A 203 -9.21 -30.69 -10.06
N ASP A 204 -9.45 -30.59 -11.37
CA ASP A 204 -8.77 -29.64 -12.25
C ASP A 204 -9.12 -28.19 -11.88
N ALA A 205 -10.38 -27.93 -11.56
CA ALA A 205 -10.82 -26.63 -11.05
C ALA A 205 -10.14 -26.29 -9.72
N GLY A 206 -10.04 -27.26 -8.79
CA GLY A 206 -9.33 -27.10 -7.53
C GLY A 206 -7.84 -26.77 -7.72
N THR A 207 -7.15 -27.49 -8.62
CA THR A 207 -5.74 -27.24 -8.95
C THR A 207 -5.54 -25.86 -9.58
N THR A 208 -6.40 -25.48 -10.52
CA THR A 208 -6.38 -24.15 -11.15
C THR A 208 -6.57 -23.04 -10.13
N MET A 209 -7.48 -23.23 -9.17
CA MET A 209 -7.70 -22.28 -8.08
C MET A 209 -6.47 -22.14 -7.17
N MET A 210 -5.81 -23.25 -6.81
CA MET A 210 -4.57 -23.20 -6.01
C MET A 210 -3.43 -22.49 -6.75
N VAL A 211 -3.27 -22.74 -8.06
CA VAL A 211 -2.26 -22.05 -8.89
C VAL A 211 -2.55 -20.55 -8.96
N LEU A 212 -3.80 -20.16 -9.20
CA LEU A 212 -4.21 -18.74 -9.23
C LEU A 212 -4.03 -18.06 -7.88
N LEU A 213 -4.38 -18.73 -6.78
CA LEU A 213 -4.17 -18.22 -5.44
C LEU A 213 -2.67 -18.02 -5.15
N GLY A 214 -1.84 -19.02 -5.46
CA GLY A 214 -0.39 -18.94 -5.30
C GLY A 214 0.23 -17.82 -6.13
N ALA A 215 -0.11 -17.75 -7.42
CA ALA A 215 0.36 -16.70 -8.33
C ALA A 215 -0.11 -15.30 -7.87
N GLY A 216 -1.36 -15.19 -7.39
CA GLY A 216 -1.94 -13.97 -6.86
C GLY A 216 -1.22 -13.48 -5.60
N ILE A 217 -0.93 -14.38 -4.66
CA ILE A 217 -0.15 -14.07 -3.46
C ILE A 217 1.26 -13.62 -3.85
N LEU A 218 1.94 -14.35 -4.75
CA LEU A 218 3.28 -13.98 -5.21
C LEU A 218 3.30 -12.60 -5.89
N ALA A 219 2.30 -12.30 -6.72
CA ALA A 219 2.16 -10.99 -7.35
C ALA A 219 1.90 -9.87 -6.32
N ALA A 220 1.02 -10.11 -5.34
CA ALA A 220 0.72 -9.15 -4.27
C ALA A 220 1.95 -8.89 -3.38
N VAL A 221 2.66 -9.94 -2.97
CA VAL A 221 3.90 -9.83 -2.18
C VAL A 221 4.98 -9.11 -2.99
N GLY A 222 5.16 -9.47 -4.27
CA GLY A 222 6.11 -8.81 -5.16
C GLY A 222 5.83 -7.31 -5.32
N ALA A 223 4.57 -6.95 -5.55
CA ALA A 223 4.14 -5.55 -5.65
C ALA A 223 4.36 -4.79 -4.33
N ALA A 224 4.02 -5.41 -3.19
CA ALA A 224 4.21 -4.84 -1.87
C ALA A 224 5.70 -4.60 -1.56
N LEU A 225 6.56 -5.59 -1.81
CA LEU A 225 8.01 -5.47 -1.62
C LEU A 225 8.63 -4.42 -2.55
N PHE A 226 8.18 -4.35 -3.80
CA PHE A 226 8.62 -3.35 -4.76
C PHE A 226 8.28 -1.93 -4.30
N VAL A 227 7.05 -1.69 -3.84
CA VAL A 227 6.61 -0.41 -3.28
C VAL A 227 7.37 -0.08 -1.99
N ALA A 228 7.47 -1.03 -1.06
CA ALA A 228 8.16 -0.84 0.21
C ALA A 228 9.65 -0.52 0.01
N ALA A 229 10.33 -1.20 -0.92
CA ALA A 229 11.72 -0.93 -1.24
C ALA A 229 11.93 0.45 -1.90
N GLY A 230 10.96 0.93 -2.69
CA GLY A 230 11.00 2.26 -3.26
C GLY A 230 10.81 3.36 -2.21
N LEU A 231 9.77 3.23 -1.38
CA LEU A 231 9.48 4.19 -0.30
C LEU A 231 10.60 4.21 0.75
N GLY A 232 11.08 3.03 1.15
CA GLY A 232 12.14 2.90 2.16
C GLY A 232 13.46 3.54 1.76
N ARG A 233 13.81 3.56 0.47
CA ARG A 233 15.00 4.28 -0.02
C ARG A 233 14.84 5.80 0.07
N GLY A 234 13.69 6.33 -0.34
CA GLY A 234 13.41 7.77 -0.27
C GLY A 234 13.41 8.28 1.17
N VAL A 235 12.78 7.53 2.09
CA VAL A 235 12.76 7.88 3.52
C VAL A 235 14.17 7.84 4.14
N ARG A 236 14.98 6.82 3.83
CA ARG A 236 16.36 6.74 4.31
C ARG A 236 17.22 7.92 3.86
N CYS A 237 17.08 8.36 2.60
CA CYS A 237 17.81 9.53 2.11
C CYS A 237 17.44 10.82 2.88
N LEU A 238 16.16 11.00 3.20
CA LEU A 238 15.72 12.13 4.04
C LEU A 238 16.25 12.03 5.46
N GLN A 239 16.24 10.82 6.03
CA GLN A 239 16.78 10.54 7.35
C GLN A 239 18.27 10.87 7.42
N ASP A 240 19.09 10.43 6.46
CA ASP A 240 20.53 10.67 6.43
C ASP A 240 20.87 12.17 6.45
N VAL A 241 20.13 12.99 5.68
CA VAL A 241 20.33 14.46 5.67
C VAL A 241 19.86 15.10 6.96
N ALA A 242 18.73 14.64 7.52
CA ALA A 242 18.23 15.15 8.79
C ALA A 242 19.19 14.81 9.96
N GLU A 243 19.76 13.60 9.98
CA GLU A 243 20.77 13.18 10.95
C GLU A 243 22.06 13.99 10.81
N ALA A 244 22.51 14.25 9.58
CA ALA A 244 23.67 15.12 9.34
C ALA A 244 23.42 16.55 9.83
N LEU A 245 22.24 17.11 9.55
CA LEU A 245 21.84 18.42 10.06
C LEU A 245 21.81 18.45 11.59
N ALA A 246 21.28 17.40 12.24
CA ALA A 246 21.26 17.28 13.69
C ALA A 246 22.68 17.20 14.29
N ALA A 247 23.64 16.63 13.56
CA ALA A 247 25.06 16.61 13.90
C ALA A 247 25.80 17.93 13.57
N GLY A 248 25.12 18.92 12.99
CA GLY A 248 25.72 20.19 12.56
C GLY A 248 26.47 20.12 11.23
N ASP A 249 26.44 19.00 10.53
CA ASP A 249 27.00 18.85 9.18
C ASP A 249 26.05 19.45 8.14
N LEU A 250 26.24 20.73 7.85
CA LEU A 250 25.49 21.45 6.82
C LEU A 250 26.00 21.16 5.40
N THR A 251 26.91 20.20 5.17
CA THR A 251 27.48 19.93 3.83
C THR A 251 26.69 18.88 3.04
N LYS A 252 25.87 18.06 3.70
CA LYS A 252 25.04 17.05 3.06
C LYS A 252 23.84 17.67 2.35
N ALA A 253 23.49 17.09 1.20
CA ALA A 253 22.29 17.41 0.44
C ALA A 253 21.65 16.11 -0.08
N SER A 254 20.33 16.11 -0.18
CA SER A 254 19.58 14.99 -0.70
C SER A 254 19.66 14.96 -2.23
N ALA A 255 20.36 13.96 -2.80
CA ALA A 255 20.43 13.77 -4.24
C ALA A 255 19.15 13.12 -4.83
N TRP A 256 18.01 13.26 -4.16
CA TRP A 256 16.77 12.53 -4.47
C TRP A 256 15.89 13.28 -5.48
N GLY A 257 16.21 13.14 -6.77
CA GLY A 257 15.59 13.89 -7.88
C GLY A 257 14.22 13.42 -8.38
N THR A 258 13.34 12.86 -7.55
CA THR A 258 11.98 12.43 -7.98
C THR A 258 10.94 13.54 -7.77
N LYS A 259 9.88 13.56 -8.57
CA LYS A 259 8.79 14.56 -8.44
C LYS A 259 7.72 14.22 -7.38
N CYS A 260 7.82 13.04 -6.76
CA CYS A 260 6.86 12.61 -5.73
C CYS A 260 7.00 13.43 -4.43
N GLU A 261 6.10 13.21 -3.47
CA GLU A 261 6.05 13.94 -2.19
C GLU A 261 7.39 13.84 -1.43
N MET A 262 8.07 12.69 -1.49
CA MET A 262 9.40 12.51 -0.88
C MET A 262 10.46 13.42 -1.51
N GLY A 263 10.44 13.59 -2.83
CA GLY A 263 11.38 14.49 -3.50
C GLY A 263 11.07 15.96 -3.26
N GLN A 264 9.80 16.31 -3.07
CA GLN A 264 9.41 17.64 -2.62
C GLN A 264 9.90 17.92 -1.20
N MET A 265 9.77 16.94 -0.29
CA MET A 265 10.33 17.02 1.07
C MET A 265 11.86 17.15 1.04
N SER A 266 12.54 16.39 0.19
CA SER A 266 14.00 16.43 0.02
C SER A 266 14.46 17.80 -0.47
N THR A 267 13.80 18.34 -1.50
CA THR A 267 14.07 19.68 -2.02
C THR A 267 13.85 20.77 -0.96
N ALA A 268 12.81 20.64 -0.13
CA ALA A 268 12.54 21.57 0.96
C ALA A 268 13.61 21.50 2.07
N LEU A 269 14.04 20.30 2.43
CA LEU A 269 15.11 20.07 3.40
C LEU A 269 16.45 20.66 2.91
N ASP A 270 16.81 20.43 1.65
CA ASP A 270 18.03 21.00 1.06
C ASP A 270 18.03 22.52 1.06
N LYS A 271 16.89 23.15 0.75
CA LYS A 271 16.73 24.60 0.86
C LYS A 271 16.91 25.09 2.30
N ALA A 272 16.38 24.36 3.29
CA ALA A 272 16.56 24.70 4.70
C ALA A 272 18.04 24.61 5.12
N VAL A 273 18.74 23.54 4.72
CA VAL A 273 20.19 23.38 4.97
C VAL A 273 21.00 24.50 4.31
N ALA A 274 20.69 24.86 3.06
CA ALA A 274 21.36 25.94 2.34
C ALA A 274 21.16 27.31 3.03
N ASN A 275 19.94 27.59 3.50
CA ASN A 275 19.66 28.82 4.23
C ASN A 275 20.39 28.89 5.57
N LEU A 276 20.41 27.79 6.33
CA LEU A 276 21.18 27.70 7.58
C LEU A 276 22.67 27.92 7.33
N ARG A 277 23.22 27.32 6.27
CA ARG A 277 24.62 27.53 5.88
C ARG A 277 24.90 29.00 5.59
N SER A 278 24.01 29.68 4.85
CA SER A 278 24.14 31.12 4.58
C SER A 278 24.11 31.97 5.86
N VAL A 279 23.25 31.63 6.81
CA VAL A 279 23.17 32.33 8.10
C VAL A 279 24.47 32.14 8.89
N ILE A 280 24.99 30.92 8.99
CA ILE A 280 26.24 30.64 9.70
C ILE A 280 27.43 31.36 9.05
N THR A 281 27.51 31.41 7.71
CA THR A 281 28.54 32.18 7.01
C THR A 281 28.44 33.68 7.32
N ALA A 282 27.23 34.24 7.35
CA ALA A 282 27.02 35.65 7.68
C ALA A 282 27.35 35.99 9.14
N VAL A 283 27.10 35.05 10.07
CA VAL A 283 27.53 35.18 11.46
C VAL A 283 29.06 35.16 11.54
N GLY A 284 29.73 34.27 10.80
CA GLY A 284 31.19 34.22 10.71
C GLY A 284 31.78 35.55 10.22
N SER A 285 31.28 36.09 9.11
CA SER A 285 31.78 37.37 8.59
C SER A 285 31.50 38.55 9.52
N SER A 286 30.37 38.54 10.24
CA SER A 286 30.06 39.56 11.25
C SER A 286 31.01 39.47 12.44
N ALA A 287 31.35 38.25 12.88
CA ALA A 287 32.32 38.03 13.95
C ALA A 287 33.73 38.51 13.56
N ASP A 288 34.16 38.26 12.31
CA ASP A 288 35.42 38.77 11.78
C ASP A 288 35.46 40.31 11.75
N ALA A 289 34.36 40.95 11.32
CA ALA A 289 34.26 42.41 11.33
C ALA A 289 34.31 43.01 12.74
N VAL A 290 33.67 42.35 13.72
CA VAL A 290 33.73 42.75 15.14
C VAL A 290 35.13 42.57 15.70
N ALA A 291 35.82 41.48 15.35
CA ALA A 291 37.21 41.25 15.76
C ALA A 291 38.14 42.35 15.22
N ALA A 292 38.06 42.66 13.92
CA ALA A 292 38.82 43.75 13.31
C ALA A 292 38.54 45.12 13.93
N SER A 293 37.26 45.44 14.18
CA SER A 293 36.86 46.69 14.85
C SER A 293 37.39 46.77 16.29
N SER A 294 37.47 45.63 16.97
CA SER A 294 38.02 45.56 18.33
C SER A 294 39.54 45.77 18.34
N GLU A 295 40.26 45.28 17.34
CA GLU A 295 41.69 45.55 17.14
C GLU A 295 41.95 47.04 16.87
N GLU A 296 41.16 47.66 16.00
CA GLU A 296 41.26 49.09 15.69
C GLU A 296 40.94 49.97 16.91
N LEU A 297 39.92 49.60 17.70
CA LEU A 297 39.59 50.27 18.95
C LEU A 297 40.72 50.13 19.99
N SER A 298 41.35 48.96 20.07
CA SER A 298 42.50 48.73 20.95
C SER A 298 43.69 49.62 20.57
N ALA A 299 44.01 49.70 19.28
CA ALA A 299 45.05 50.59 18.75
C ALA A 299 44.74 52.07 19.04
N SER A 300 43.50 52.49 18.80
CA SER A 300 43.04 53.86 19.09
C SER A 300 43.13 54.19 20.59
N SER A 301 42.74 53.24 21.45
CA SER A 301 42.84 53.40 22.91
C SER A 301 44.29 53.53 23.37
N ALA A 302 45.22 52.78 22.77
CA ALA A 302 46.66 52.90 23.05
C ALA A 302 47.19 54.28 22.64
N GLN A 303 46.79 54.79 21.46
CA GLN A 303 47.17 56.13 21.01
C GLN A 303 46.62 57.23 21.93
N ILE A 304 45.36 57.10 22.37
CA ILE A 304 44.76 58.04 23.34
C ILE A 304 45.54 58.01 24.66
N SER A 305 45.89 56.84 25.17
CA SER A 305 46.69 56.71 26.40
C SER A 305 48.04 57.42 26.27
N ALA A 306 48.74 57.20 25.16
CA ALA A 306 50.01 57.87 24.88
C ALA A 306 49.86 59.41 24.77
N GLY A 307 48.80 59.88 24.10
CA GLY A 307 48.49 61.32 24.01
C GLY A 307 48.13 61.95 25.35
N ALA A 308 47.46 61.20 26.23
CA ALA A 308 47.16 61.63 27.59
C ALA A 308 48.43 61.74 28.46
N GLU A 309 49.38 60.80 28.32
CA GLU A 309 50.70 60.87 28.98
C GLU A 309 51.51 62.09 28.50
N GLU A 310 51.54 62.34 27.19
CA GLU A 310 52.18 63.53 26.61
C GLU A 310 51.55 64.83 27.14
N THR A 311 50.22 64.90 27.17
CA THR A 311 49.48 66.06 27.69
C THR A 311 49.76 66.29 29.18
N ALA A 312 49.84 65.22 29.97
CA ALA A 312 50.20 65.29 31.38
C ALA A 312 51.64 65.83 31.56
N ALA A 313 52.59 65.36 30.75
CA ALA A 313 53.96 65.86 30.75
C ALA A 313 54.03 67.35 30.40
N GLN A 314 53.33 67.79 29.34
CA GLN A 314 53.24 69.20 28.96
C GLN A 314 52.60 70.06 30.05
N SER A 315 51.54 69.56 30.70
CA SER A 315 50.92 70.25 31.83
C SER A 315 51.90 70.44 32.99
N GLY A 316 52.77 69.45 33.25
CA GLY A 316 53.86 69.56 34.22
C GLY A 316 54.87 70.66 33.85
N VAL A 317 55.27 70.75 32.58
CA VAL A 317 56.15 71.82 32.07
C VAL A 317 55.51 73.20 32.24
N VAL A 318 54.23 73.34 31.87
CA VAL A 318 53.47 74.59 32.03
C VAL A 318 53.37 74.99 33.50
N SER A 319 53.12 74.03 34.40
CA SER A 319 53.09 74.28 35.85
C SER A 319 54.44 74.80 36.34
N GLY A 320 55.55 74.19 35.93
CA GLY A 320 56.90 74.66 36.29
C GLY A 320 57.22 76.05 35.74
N ALA A 321 56.81 76.33 34.49
CA ALA A 321 56.95 77.66 33.91
C ALA A 321 56.10 78.70 34.67
N ALA A 322 54.88 78.35 35.10
CA ALA A 322 54.03 79.23 35.90
C ALA A 322 54.65 79.53 37.29
N GLU A 323 55.30 78.55 37.93
CA GLU A 323 56.06 78.75 39.16
C GLU A 323 57.24 79.72 38.95
N GLU A 324 57.98 79.58 37.85
CA GLU A 324 59.07 80.48 37.51
C GLU A 324 58.61 81.91 37.22
N VAL A 325 57.48 82.06 36.49
CA VAL A 325 56.85 83.38 36.29
C VAL A 325 56.43 83.98 37.63
N SER A 326 55.82 83.20 38.51
CA SER A 326 55.43 83.66 39.85
C SER A 326 56.62 84.18 40.65
N ARG A 327 57.74 83.44 40.63
CA ARG A 327 59.01 83.83 41.26
C ARG A 327 59.62 85.09 40.65
N SER A 328 59.51 85.23 39.33
CA SER A 328 59.95 86.45 38.62
C SER A 328 59.09 87.65 39.00
N VAL A 329 57.76 87.50 39.10
CA VAL A 329 56.84 88.55 39.55
C VAL A 329 57.15 88.98 40.99
N GLN A 330 57.46 88.04 41.89
CA GLN A 330 57.88 88.34 43.26
C GLN A 330 59.20 89.12 43.29
N THR A 331 60.15 88.75 42.44
CA THR A 331 61.44 89.46 42.29
C THR A 331 61.23 90.90 41.78
N VAL A 332 60.37 91.07 40.78
CA VAL A 332 60.01 92.39 40.24
C VAL A 332 59.29 93.23 41.30
N ALA A 333 58.39 92.63 42.08
CA ALA A 333 57.71 93.32 43.18
C ALA A 333 58.72 93.83 44.23
N ALA A 334 59.68 92.99 44.63
CA ALA A 334 60.76 93.39 45.54
C ALA A 334 61.61 94.53 44.94
N GLY A 335 61.98 94.44 43.66
CA GLY A 335 62.69 95.51 42.96
C GLY A 335 61.90 96.81 42.89
N ALA A 336 60.58 96.74 42.69
CA ALA A 336 59.70 97.91 42.71
C ALA A 336 59.59 98.54 44.11
N GLU A 337 59.59 97.75 45.18
CA GLU A 337 59.64 98.24 46.57
C GLU A 337 60.94 98.99 46.87
N GLU A 338 62.08 98.44 46.44
CA GLU A 338 63.40 99.06 46.57
C GLU A 338 63.49 100.36 45.75
N MET A 339 63.00 100.33 44.50
CA MET A 339 62.92 101.52 43.65
C MET A 339 62.02 102.60 44.28
N GLY A 340 60.90 102.20 44.89
CA GLY A 340 60.04 103.08 45.67
C GLY A 340 60.76 103.70 46.89
N ALA A 341 61.69 102.97 47.51
CA ALA A 341 62.54 103.50 48.58
C ALA A 341 63.56 104.52 48.04
N SER A 342 64.25 104.20 46.93
CA SER A 342 65.19 105.13 46.29
C SER A 342 64.49 106.40 45.77
N ILE A 343 63.27 106.31 45.25
CA ILE A 343 62.49 107.50 44.85
C ILE A 343 62.18 108.39 46.07
N ARG A 344 61.83 107.81 47.22
CA ARG A 344 61.64 108.57 48.46
C ARG A 344 62.94 109.23 48.92
N GLU A 345 64.06 108.54 48.79
CA GLU A 345 65.39 109.07 49.12
C GLU A 345 65.82 110.20 48.17
N ILE A 346 65.62 110.04 46.85
CA ILE A 346 65.86 111.09 45.84
C ILE A 346 64.98 112.31 46.13
N ALA A 347 63.70 112.10 46.43
CA ALA A 347 62.80 113.20 46.80
C ALA A 347 63.30 113.94 48.04
N SER A 348 63.81 113.23 49.05
CA SER A 348 64.44 113.82 50.23
C SER A 348 65.70 114.62 49.87
N ASN A 349 66.61 114.03 49.09
CA ASN A 349 67.86 114.69 48.66
C ASN A 349 67.59 115.91 47.77
N ALA A 350 66.60 115.85 46.89
CA ALA A 350 66.19 116.97 46.05
C ALA A 350 65.58 118.11 46.89
N ALA A 351 64.79 117.80 47.92
CA ALA A 351 64.27 118.79 48.86
C ALA A 351 65.41 119.45 49.66
N GLU A 352 66.41 118.68 50.09
CA GLU A 352 67.61 119.20 50.76
C GLU A 352 68.43 120.09 49.81
N ALA A 353 68.70 119.64 48.58
CA ALA A 353 69.40 120.41 47.56
C ALA A 353 68.68 121.72 47.22
N SER A 354 67.34 121.69 47.12
CA SER A 354 66.53 122.90 46.93
C SER A 354 66.68 123.88 48.10
N GLN A 355 66.74 123.36 49.34
CA GLN A 355 66.99 124.19 50.52
C GLN A 355 68.41 124.79 50.52
N VAL A 356 69.43 124.04 50.09
CA VAL A 356 70.81 124.55 49.93
C VAL A 356 70.89 125.60 48.83
N ALA A 357 70.23 125.38 47.69
CA ALA A 357 70.16 126.35 46.60
C ALA A 357 69.46 127.64 47.05
N ALA A 358 68.39 127.55 47.83
CA ALA A 358 67.73 128.72 48.42
C ALA A 358 68.70 129.50 49.34
N ARG A 359 69.48 128.83 50.19
CA ARG A 359 70.51 129.47 51.02
C ARG A 359 71.62 130.12 50.17
N ALA A 360 72.02 129.48 49.06
CA ALA A 360 73.04 129.99 48.15
C ALA A 360 72.59 131.25 47.40
N VAL A 361 71.32 131.33 46.98
CA VAL A 361 70.74 132.56 46.39
C VAL A 361 70.74 133.70 47.42
N THR A 362 70.34 133.44 48.67
CA THR A 362 70.41 134.45 49.74
C THR A 362 71.86 134.92 50.00
N ALA A 363 72.85 134.02 49.91
CA ALA A 363 74.27 134.38 50.04
C ALA A 363 74.79 135.22 48.84
N ALA A 364 74.30 134.94 47.63
CA ALA A 364 74.65 135.72 46.43
C ALA A 364 74.01 137.14 46.44
N GLU A 365 72.77 137.26 46.91
CA GLU A 365 72.09 138.55 47.09
C GLU A 365 72.80 139.45 48.12
N THR A 366 73.37 138.87 49.17
CA THR A 366 74.08 139.61 50.23
C THR A 366 75.51 140.03 49.86
N THR A 367 76.12 139.46 48.81
CA THR A 367 77.49 139.79 48.38
C THR A 367 77.54 140.86 47.27
N SER A 368 76.40 141.22 46.69
CA SER A 368 76.30 142.19 45.57
C SER A 368 75.91 143.62 45.99
N ALA A 369 76.05 143.97 47.28
CA ALA A 369 75.72 145.27 47.87
C ALA A 369 76.95 145.92 48.54
#